data_AF-A0A0S8EDR6-F1
#
_entry.id   AF-A0A0S8EDR6-F1
#
_cell.length_a   1.000
_cell.length_b   1.000
_cell.length_c   1.000
_cell.angle_alpha   90.00
_cell.angle_beta   90.00
_cell.angle_gamma   90.00
#
_symmetry.space_group_name_H-M   'P 1'
#
loop_
_entity.id
_entity.type
_entity.pdbx_description
1 polymer ?
#
loop_
_entity_poly.entity_id
_entity_poly.type
_entity_poly.pdbx_seq_one_letter_code
_entity_poly.pdbx_strand_id
1 'polypeptide(L)'
;MRAFVAVGGWFAQLEQTVRQADPQALGFVIALLGVAAAAGGWFAWRSLYRIRLIQDTPTARTRSAHQGYVELEGVARMMDDAPITARLSGLPCCWYRYRVEELEHSRDARGHSRMHWRVVERGTSDDTFWLEDDTGRVAVDPAGAEIQARYKDNWRSRSGLAGIARPTPYFIDFFNTHGVTRTYRFTEERINRGDPVYVLGMLRNLRSHDNLPTIDTRIRELLREWKQNQGRLRERFDLDQNGKIDEREWLLARQAARREAERAQAEATNQSVEGINLVSDPRDDRRPYLISAFTQAELLAQRRRGFWISAVLFFVAGVVATWLYQLRFAGG
;
A
#
# COMPACT_ATOMS: atom_id res chain seq x y z
N MET A 1 32.15 43.34 -8.06
CA MET A 1 32.35 43.93 -9.41
C MET A 1 33.03 42.98 -10.42
N ARG A 2 34.08 42.22 -10.07
CA ARG A 2 34.78 41.31 -11.00
C ARG A 2 33.95 40.12 -11.53
N ALA A 3 33.08 39.52 -10.71
CA ALA A 3 32.23 38.40 -11.14
C ALA A 3 31.15 38.80 -12.17
N PHE A 4 30.59 40.00 -12.07
CA PHE A 4 29.58 40.50 -13.02
C PHE A 4 30.15 40.78 -14.42
N VAL A 5 31.40 41.26 -14.50
CA VAL A 5 32.09 41.52 -15.78
C VAL A 5 32.45 40.21 -16.49
N ALA A 6 32.84 39.17 -15.73
CA ALA A 6 33.14 37.85 -16.30
C ALA A 6 31.90 37.14 -16.87
N VAL A 7 30.75 37.27 -16.19
CA VAL A 7 29.48 36.71 -16.66
C VAL A 7 29.02 37.40 -17.95
N GLY A 8 29.12 38.74 -18.03
CA GLY A 8 28.77 39.49 -19.24
C GLY A 8 29.60 39.13 -20.48
N GLY A 9 30.91 38.90 -20.31
CA GLY A 9 31.78 38.47 -21.40
C GLY A 9 31.45 37.05 -21.91
N TRP A 10 31.09 36.14 -21.01
CA TRP A 10 30.69 34.77 -21.36
C TRP A 10 29.38 34.74 -22.16
N PHE A 11 28.40 35.58 -21.79
CA PHE A 11 27.14 35.71 -22.54
C PHE A 11 27.36 36.26 -23.97
N ALA A 12 28.20 37.28 -24.14
CA ALA A 12 28.50 37.83 -25.46
C ALA A 12 29.19 36.81 -26.37
N GLN A 13 30.12 36.02 -25.82
CA GLN A 13 30.82 34.96 -26.55
C GLN A 13 29.87 33.81 -26.96
N LEU A 14 28.95 33.44 -26.08
CA LEU A 14 27.90 32.46 -26.40
C LEU A 14 26.97 32.95 -27.49
N GLU A 15 26.53 34.19 -27.44
CA GLU A 15 25.66 34.77 -28.46
C GLU A 15 26.33 34.75 -29.84
N GLN A 16 27.62 35.11 -29.89
CA GLN A 16 28.40 35.07 -31.13
C GLN A 16 28.57 33.63 -31.65
N THR A 17 28.80 32.66 -30.76
CA THR A 17 28.92 31.23 -31.11
C THR A 17 27.59 30.69 -31.65
N VAL A 18 26.46 31.05 -31.04
CA VAL A 18 25.12 30.64 -31.49
C VAL A 18 24.79 31.25 -32.85
N ARG A 19 25.15 32.51 -33.10
CA ARG A 19 24.93 33.15 -34.42
C ARG A 19 25.76 32.51 -35.54
N GLN A 20 26.95 31.99 -35.21
CA GLN A 20 27.88 31.36 -36.17
C GLN A 20 27.69 29.84 -36.33
N ALA A 21 26.89 29.19 -35.47
CA ALA A 21 26.67 27.75 -35.52
C ALA A 21 25.80 27.30 -36.70
N ASP A 22 26.00 26.06 -37.13
CA ASP A 22 25.26 25.42 -38.23
C ASP A 22 23.74 25.41 -37.92
N PRO A 23 22.90 25.97 -38.82
CA PRO A 23 21.45 25.99 -38.64
C PRO A 23 20.84 24.61 -38.37
N GLN A 24 21.36 23.54 -38.98
CA GLN A 24 20.81 22.19 -38.80
C GLN A 24 21.12 21.68 -37.38
N ALA A 25 22.36 21.82 -36.94
CA ALA A 25 22.78 21.43 -35.58
C ALA A 25 22.00 22.20 -34.50
N LEU A 26 21.79 23.51 -34.69
CA LEU A 26 20.97 24.31 -33.78
C LEU A 26 19.50 23.87 -33.78
N GLY A 27 18.94 23.54 -34.95
CA GLY A 27 17.59 22.99 -35.06
C GLY A 27 17.41 21.71 -34.24
N PHE A 28 18.38 20.79 -34.30
CA PHE A 28 18.38 19.57 -33.48
C PHE A 28 18.45 19.86 -31.97
N VAL A 29 19.28 20.83 -31.55
CA VAL A 29 19.37 21.24 -30.14
C VAL A 29 18.06 21.84 -29.64
N ILE A 30 17.44 22.74 -30.42
CA ILE A 30 16.14 23.33 -30.09
C ILE A 30 15.06 22.25 -29.99
N ALA A 31 15.03 21.30 -30.94
CA ALA A 31 14.09 20.18 -30.90
C ALA A 31 14.28 19.30 -29.65
N LEU A 32 15.53 18.99 -29.28
CA LEU A 32 15.84 18.19 -28.09
C LEU A 32 15.43 18.92 -26.80
N LEU A 33 15.66 20.24 -26.73
CA LEU A 33 15.19 21.08 -25.62
C LEU A 33 13.66 21.13 -25.56
N GLY A 34 12.98 21.18 -26.70
CA GLY A 34 11.52 21.09 -26.79
C GLY A 34 10.98 19.77 -26.26
N VAL A 35 11.60 18.64 -26.62
CA VAL A 35 11.26 17.31 -26.07
C VAL A 35 11.51 17.24 -24.56
N ALA A 36 12.65 17.77 -24.09
CA ALA A 36 12.98 17.82 -22.67
C ALA A 36 11.96 18.68 -21.89
N ALA A 37 11.53 19.81 -22.45
CA ALA A 37 10.48 20.63 -21.87
C ALA A 37 9.16 19.86 -21.81
N ALA A 38 8.69 19.29 -22.92
CA ALA A 38 7.45 18.51 -22.96
C ALA A 38 7.45 17.36 -21.93
N ALA A 39 8.57 16.62 -21.83
CA ALA A 39 8.76 15.59 -20.81
C ALA A 39 8.69 16.17 -19.40
N GLY A 40 9.42 17.25 -19.11
CA GLY A 40 9.39 17.94 -17.82
C GLY A 40 7.99 18.40 -17.42
N GLY A 41 7.24 18.98 -18.35
CA GLY A 41 5.85 19.40 -18.14
C GLY A 41 4.92 18.22 -17.84
N TRP A 42 5.06 17.11 -18.57
CA TRP A 42 4.30 15.89 -18.32
C TRP A 42 4.59 15.29 -16.93
N PHE A 43 5.85 15.20 -16.54
CA PHE A 43 6.24 14.74 -15.20
C PHE A 43 5.72 15.67 -14.10
N ALA A 44 5.81 16.99 -14.30
CA ALA A 44 5.29 17.99 -13.37
C ALA A 44 3.77 17.86 -13.20
N TRP A 45 3.02 17.74 -14.30
CA TRP A 45 1.57 17.53 -14.29
C TRP A 45 1.19 16.22 -13.57
N ARG A 46 1.85 15.11 -13.90
CA ARG A 46 1.60 13.81 -13.24
C ARG A 46 1.89 13.86 -11.74
N SER A 47 2.95 14.56 -11.33
CA SER A 47 3.28 14.75 -9.92
C SER A 47 2.23 15.60 -9.21
N LEU A 48 1.78 16.70 -9.83
CA LEU A 48 0.73 17.56 -9.29
C LEU A 48 -0.61 16.84 -9.14
N TYR A 49 -1.00 16.04 -10.14
CA TYR A 49 -2.23 15.26 -10.08
C TYR A 49 -2.22 14.29 -8.89
N ARG A 50 -1.10 13.58 -8.68
CA ARG A 50 -0.93 12.68 -7.52
C ARG A 50 -0.91 13.43 -6.18
N ILE A 51 -0.36 14.64 -6.14
CA ILE A 51 -0.36 15.47 -4.93
C ILE A 51 -1.77 15.94 -4.60
N ARG A 52 -2.51 16.44 -5.59
CA ARG A 52 -3.89 16.92 -5.39
C ARG A 52 -4.84 15.81 -4.95
N LEU A 53 -4.73 14.63 -5.54
CA LEU A 53 -5.55 13.48 -5.16
C LEU A 53 -5.40 13.09 -3.67
N ILE A 54 -4.21 13.29 -3.10
CA ILE A 54 -3.92 13.07 -1.67
C ILE A 54 -4.38 14.25 -0.80
N GLN A 55 -4.48 15.47 -1.35
CA GLN A 55 -4.89 16.66 -0.59
C GLN A 55 -6.41 16.88 -0.57
N ASP A 56 -7.12 16.38 -1.60
CA ASP A 56 -8.55 16.59 -1.78
C ASP A 56 -9.41 15.58 -1.01
N THR A 57 -8.80 14.57 -0.36
CA THR A 57 -9.51 13.60 0.49
C THR A 57 -9.37 14.02 1.95
N PRO A 58 -10.47 14.33 2.67
CA PRO A 58 -10.35 14.66 4.09
C PRO A 58 -9.98 13.41 4.89
N THR A 59 -8.95 13.53 5.74
CA THR A 59 -8.54 12.48 6.66
C THR A 59 -9.68 12.16 7.64
N ALA A 60 -10.13 10.91 7.63
CA ALA A 60 -11.17 10.43 8.52
C ALA A 60 -10.56 9.75 9.77
N ARG A 61 -11.28 9.81 10.89
CA ARG A 61 -10.93 9.05 12.10
C ARG A 61 -11.42 7.61 11.98
N THR A 62 -10.66 6.63 12.45
CA THR A 62 -10.96 5.19 12.29
C THR A 62 -12.37 4.84 12.79
N ARG A 63 -12.80 5.43 13.92
CA ARG A 63 -14.11 5.16 14.53
C ARG A 63 -15.29 5.77 13.76
N SER A 64 -15.09 6.91 13.10
CA SER A 64 -16.15 7.67 12.42
C SER A 64 -16.02 7.68 10.90
N ALA A 65 -15.08 6.91 10.35
CA ALA A 65 -14.88 6.80 8.92
C ALA A 65 -16.13 6.18 8.27
N HIS A 66 -16.59 6.80 7.18
CA HIS A 66 -17.73 6.31 6.43
C HIS A 66 -17.33 5.09 5.59
N GLN A 67 -18.26 4.17 5.36
CA GLN A 67 -18.05 3.06 4.44
C GLN A 67 -17.78 3.61 3.03
N GLY A 68 -16.73 3.14 2.37
CA GLY A 68 -16.32 3.68 1.08
C GLY A 68 -14.83 3.98 1.00
N TYR A 69 -14.46 4.83 0.05
CA TYR A 69 -13.08 5.21 -0.18
C TYR A 69 -12.66 6.31 0.80
N VAL A 70 -11.69 6.00 1.66
CA VAL A 70 -11.30 6.83 2.79
C VAL A 70 -9.80 7.04 2.85
N GLU A 71 -9.42 8.14 3.49
CA GLU A 71 -8.07 8.44 3.93
C GLU A 71 -8.00 8.29 5.46
N LEU A 72 -7.06 7.49 5.96
CA LEU A 72 -6.84 7.26 7.39
C LEU A 72 -5.37 7.47 7.73
N GLU A 73 -5.13 8.07 8.90
CA GLU A 73 -3.80 8.19 9.49
C GLU A 73 -3.80 7.58 10.89
N GLY A 74 -2.71 6.90 11.24
CA GLY A 74 -2.55 6.30 12.55
C GLY A 74 -1.18 5.67 12.72
N VAL A 75 -1.09 4.72 13.64
CA VAL A 75 0.13 3.98 13.97
C VAL A 75 -0.05 2.52 13.56
N ALA A 76 0.95 1.98 12.86
CA ALA A 76 0.97 0.57 12.49
C ALA A 76 1.15 -0.32 13.73
N ARG A 77 0.28 -1.32 13.88
CA ARG A 77 0.25 -2.30 14.95
C ARG A 77 0.14 -3.70 14.36
N MET A 78 0.76 -4.67 15.02
CA MET A 78 0.68 -6.07 14.63
C MET A 78 -0.66 -6.65 15.06
N MET A 79 -1.16 -7.66 14.33
CA MET A 79 -2.27 -8.47 14.82
C MET A 79 -1.85 -9.28 16.06
N ASP A 80 -2.84 -9.59 16.91
CA ASP A 80 -2.61 -10.17 18.24
C ASP A 80 -2.14 -11.65 18.17
N ASP A 81 -2.50 -12.37 17.11
CA ASP A 81 -2.30 -13.84 17.03
C ASP A 81 -0.99 -14.30 16.36
N ALA A 82 -0.33 -13.45 15.56
CA ALA A 82 0.98 -13.78 14.96
C ALA A 82 1.77 -12.53 14.51
N PRO A 83 2.98 -12.30 15.03
CA PRO A 83 3.83 -11.20 14.56
C PRO A 83 4.45 -11.55 13.19
N ILE A 84 4.20 -10.71 12.19
CA ILE A 84 4.87 -10.83 10.89
C ILE A 84 6.37 -10.60 11.09
N THR A 85 7.17 -11.54 10.59
CA THR A 85 8.63 -11.49 10.70
C THR A 85 9.25 -11.30 9.33
N ALA A 86 10.10 -10.28 9.21
CA ALA A 86 10.76 -9.96 7.95
C ALA A 86 11.69 -11.10 7.50
N ARG A 87 11.59 -11.50 6.23
CA ARG A 87 12.22 -12.72 5.70
C ARG A 87 13.74 -12.71 5.79
N LEU A 88 14.39 -11.58 5.52
CA LEU A 88 15.85 -11.46 5.46
C LEU A 88 16.43 -11.09 6.83
N SER A 89 15.93 -10.00 7.43
CA SER A 89 16.48 -9.51 8.71
C SER A 89 15.98 -10.27 9.94
N GLY A 90 14.88 -11.02 9.83
CA GLY A 90 14.27 -11.71 10.97
C GLY A 90 13.64 -10.76 12.00
N LEU A 91 13.41 -9.50 11.64
CA LEU A 91 12.87 -8.50 12.56
C LEU A 91 11.33 -8.52 12.57
N PRO A 92 10.68 -8.31 13.73
CA PRO A 92 9.23 -8.15 13.80
C PRO A 92 8.80 -6.87 13.07
N CYS A 93 7.85 -6.97 12.16
CA CYS A 93 7.31 -5.87 11.36
C CYS A 93 5.79 -6.01 11.15
N CYS A 94 5.11 -4.96 10.69
CA CYS A 94 3.71 -5.04 10.24
C CYS A 94 3.61 -5.37 8.74
N TRP A 95 4.68 -5.15 7.98
CA TRP A 95 4.76 -5.50 6.56
C TRP A 95 6.22 -5.58 6.13
N TYR A 96 6.54 -6.45 5.17
CA TYR A 96 7.84 -6.47 4.50
C TYR A 96 7.75 -6.78 3.01
N ARG A 97 8.75 -6.33 2.26
CA ARG A 97 9.06 -6.75 0.89
C ARG A 97 10.55 -6.98 0.76
N TYR A 98 10.93 -8.06 0.10
CA TYR A 98 12.34 -8.34 -0.15
C TYR A 98 12.61 -8.72 -1.60
N ARG A 99 13.86 -8.51 -1.98
CA ARG A 99 14.41 -8.88 -3.28
C ARG A 99 15.85 -9.38 -3.09
N VAL A 100 16.13 -10.52 -3.70
CA VAL A 100 17.47 -11.10 -3.78
C VAL A 100 17.89 -11.15 -5.23
N GLU A 101 19.05 -10.58 -5.52
CA GLU A 101 19.62 -10.48 -6.84
C GLU A 101 21.01 -11.09 -6.87
N GLU A 102 21.28 -11.87 -7.92
CA GLU A 102 22.58 -12.45 -8.22
C GLU A 102 23.28 -11.61 -9.29
N LEU A 103 24.58 -11.40 -9.15
CA LEU A 103 25.41 -10.79 -10.19
C LEU A 103 25.81 -11.85 -11.22
N GLU A 104 25.30 -11.73 -12.45
CA GLU A 104 25.67 -12.61 -13.55
C GLU A 104 26.72 -11.97 -14.44
N HIS A 105 27.71 -12.78 -14.82
CA HIS A 105 28.74 -12.44 -15.78
C HIS A 105 28.40 -13.08 -17.12
N SER A 106 28.09 -12.25 -18.12
CA SER A 106 27.87 -12.71 -19.49
C SER A 106 28.99 -12.21 -20.38
N ARG A 107 29.44 -13.05 -21.32
CA ARG A 107 30.42 -12.69 -22.34
C ARG A 107 29.74 -12.70 -23.69
N ASP A 108 29.84 -11.60 -24.44
CA ASP A 108 29.31 -11.58 -25.79
C ASP A 108 30.24 -12.31 -26.77
N ALA A 109 29.76 -12.58 -27.98
CA ALA A 109 30.52 -13.27 -29.03
C ALA A 109 31.79 -12.51 -29.47
N ARG A 110 31.94 -11.24 -29.07
CA ARG A 110 33.11 -10.39 -29.33
C ARG A 110 34.07 -10.35 -28.14
N GLY A 111 33.82 -11.14 -27.10
CA GLY A 111 34.66 -11.26 -25.91
C GLY A 111 34.44 -10.15 -24.86
N HIS A 112 33.49 -9.24 -25.06
CA HIS A 112 33.22 -8.20 -24.07
C HIS A 112 32.44 -8.78 -22.90
N SER A 113 32.93 -8.52 -21.69
CA SER A 113 32.24 -8.91 -20.46
C SER A 113 31.16 -7.89 -20.11
N ARG A 114 29.95 -8.36 -19.82
CA ARG A 114 28.86 -7.58 -19.25
C ARG A 114 28.44 -8.17 -17.93
N MET A 115 28.04 -7.29 -17.01
CA MET A 115 27.52 -7.67 -15.72
C MET A 115 26.07 -7.19 -15.62
N HIS A 116 25.17 -8.04 -15.19
CA HIS A 116 23.80 -7.65 -14.88
C HIS A 116 23.30 -8.34 -13.61
N TRP A 117 22.39 -7.67 -12.91
CA TRP A 117 21.74 -8.23 -11.75
C TRP A 117 20.51 -9.00 -12.20
N ARG A 118 20.42 -10.27 -11.83
CA ARG A 118 19.25 -11.11 -12.06
C ARG A 118 18.53 -11.35 -10.75
N VAL A 119 17.22 -11.14 -10.71
CA VAL A 119 16.40 -11.45 -9.52
C VAL A 119 16.29 -12.97 -9.41
N VAL A 120 16.75 -13.52 -8.28
CA VAL A 120 16.69 -14.97 -7.99
C VAL A 120 15.55 -15.30 -7.04
N GLU A 121 15.25 -14.40 -6.09
CA GLU A 121 14.15 -14.56 -5.14
C GLU A 121 13.52 -13.20 -4.85
N ARG A 122 12.21 -13.16 -4.66
CA ARG A 122 11.48 -11.96 -4.21
C ARG A 122 10.20 -12.38 -3.50
N GLY A 123 9.74 -11.54 -2.58
CA GLY A 123 8.46 -11.76 -1.91
C GLY A 123 7.98 -10.51 -1.18
N THR A 124 6.73 -10.58 -0.72
CA THR A 124 6.07 -9.55 0.08
C THR A 124 5.15 -10.24 1.07
N SER A 125 4.95 -9.65 2.24
CA SER A 125 3.89 -10.08 3.15
C SER A 125 2.53 -9.65 2.61
N ASP A 126 1.54 -10.52 2.75
CA ASP A 126 0.12 -10.33 2.47
C ASP A 126 -0.74 -10.34 3.75
N ASP A 127 -0.12 -10.56 4.91
CA ASP A 127 -0.78 -10.53 6.21
C ASP A 127 -1.36 -9.15 6.56
N THR A 128 -2.57 -9.17 7.13
CA THR A 128 -3.26 -7.98 7.61
C THR A 128 -2.60 -7.44 8.88
N PHE A 129 -2.59 -6.11 9.03
CA PHE A 129 -2.11 -5.44 10.24
C PHE A 129 -3.12 -4.38 10.71
N TRP A 130 -2.96 -3.92 11.95
CA TRP A 130 -3.82 -2.89 12.53
C TRP A 130 -3.27 -1.48 12.24
N LEU A 131 -4.14 -0.57 11.85
CA LEU A 131 -3.91 0.88 11.95
C LEU A 131 -4.69 1.38 13.17
N GLU A 132 -4.00 2.00 14.11
CA GLU A 132 -4.57 2.52 15.36
C GLU A 132 -4.44 4.05 15.41
N ASP A 133 -5.55 4.76 15.64
CA ASP A 133 -5.57 6.21 15.90
C ASP A 133 -6.07 6.51 17.32
N ASP A 134 -6.35 7.78 17.64
CA ASP A 134 -6.87 8.20 18.94
C ASP A 134 -8.30 7.70 19.23
N THR A 135 -9.01 7.20 18.21
CA THR A 135 -10.42 6.81 18.29
C THR A 135 -10.67 5.32 18.22
N GLY A 136 -9.73 4.52 17.72
CA GLY A 136 -9.87 3.08 17.58
C GLY A 136 -8.84 2.44 16.67
N ARG A 137 -9.15 1.21 16.24
CA ARG A 137 -8.31 0.43 15.33
C ARG A 137 -9.10 -0.05 14.11
N VAL A 138 -8.44 -0.12 12.97
CA VAL A 138 -8.96 -0.65 11.70
C VAL A 138 -7.97 -1.64 11.11
N ALA A 139 -8.46 -2.74 10.56
CA ALA A 139 -7.62 -3.71 9.88
C ALA A 139 -7.23 -3.16 8.50
N VAL A 140 -6.00 -3.42 8.06
CA VAL A 140 -5.48 -3.00 6.76
C VAL A 140 -4.88 -4.22 6.07
N ASP A 141 -5.45 -4.58 4.93
CA ASP A 141 -4.96 -5.64 4.07
C ASP A 141 -3.95 -5.08 3.05
N PRO A 142 -2.65 -5.41 3.12
CA PRO A 142 -1.66 -4.86 2.21
C PRO A 142 -1.78 -5.35 0.75
N ALA A 143 -2.64 -6.33 0.46
CA ALA A 143 -2.79 -6.87 -0.88
C ALA A 143 -3.25 -5.81 -1.89
N GLY A 144 -2.55 -5.71 -3.01
CA GLY A 144 -2.85 -4.76 -4.09
C GLY A 144 -2.43 -3.31 -3.83
N ALA A 145 -1.90 -2.99 -2.63
CA ALA A 145 -1.48 -1.63 -2.31
C ALA A 145 -0.17 -1.24 -3.01
N GLU A 146 -0.09 0.03 -3.45
CA GLU A 146 1.20 0.71 -3.61
C GLU A 146 1.75 0.98 -2.21
N ILE A 147 2.82 0.29 -1.80
CA ILE A 147 3.39 0.40 -0.45
C ILE A 147 4.70 1.17 -0.45
N GLN A 148 4.77 2.21 0.39
CA GLN A 148 5.96 3.00 0.67
C GLN A 148 6.43 2.72 2.09
N ALA A 149 7.48 1.92 2.21
CA ALA A 149 8.09 1.56 3.48
C ALA A 149 9.09 2.63 3.95
N ARG A 150 9.18 2.78 5.27
CA ARG A 150 10.11 3.71 5.91
C ARG A 150 11.53 3.16 5.99
N TYR A 151 11.64 1.87 6.28
CA TYR A 151 12.91 1.19 6.44
C TYR A 151 13.28 0.47 5.16
N LYS A 152 14.54 0.63 4.75
CA LYS A 152 15.12 -0.06 3.61
C LYS A 152 16.56 -0.47 3.93
N ASP A 153 16.75 -1.77 4.12
CA ASP A 153 18.05 -2.35 4.38
C ASP A 153 18.61 -2.96 3.09
N ASN A 154 19.92 -2.81 2.88
CA ASN A 154 20.61 -3.37 1.73
C ASN A 154 21.88 -4.07 2.19
N TRP A 155 22.04 -5.32 1.78
CA TRP A 155 23.25 -6.10 2.01
C TRP A 155 23.84 -6.51 0.67
N ARG A 156 25.17 -6.51 0.60
CA ARG A 156 25.90 -7.06 -0.53
C ARG A 156 26.82 -8.13 -0.01
N SER A 157 26.64 -9.34 -0.51
CA SER A 157 27.56 -10.44 -0.29
C SER A 157 28.38 -10.69 -1.53
N ARG A 158 29.71 -10.74 -1.38
CA ARG A 158 30.61 -11.17 -2.46
C ARG A 158 30.85 -12.68 -2.44
N SER A 159 30.77 -13.27 -1.25
CA SER A 159 30.85 -14.71 -1.04
C SER A 159 30.21 -15.05 0.30
N GLY A 160 29.22 -15.94 0.30
CA GLY A 160 28.57 -16.44 1.51
C GLY A 160 28.04 -15.35 2.42
N LEU A 161 28.37 -15.42 3.70
CA LEU A 161 27.93 -14.46 4.70
C LEU A 161 28.74 -13.15 4.73
N ALA A 162 29.76 -13.00 3.88
CA ALA A 162 30.58 -11.80 3.88
C ALA A 162 29.71 -10.56 3.59
N GLY A 163 29.79 -9.53 4.44
CA GLY A 163 28.97 -8.31 4.30
C GLY A 163 27.57 -8.38 4.92
N ILE A 164 27.19 -9.52 5.52
CA ILE A 164 25.95 -9.67 6.30
C ILE A 164 26.32 -9.60 7.78
N ALA A 165 26.02 -8.48 8.42
CA ALA A 165 26.41 -8.22 9.82
C ALA A 165 25.67 -9.10 10.83
N ARG A 166 24.43 -9.50 10.52
CA ARG A 166 23.57 -10.32 11.38
C ARG A 166 22.94 -11.43 10.53
N PRO A 167 23.62 -12.58 10.38
CA PRO A 167 23.09 -13.67 9.58
C PRO A 167 21.91 -14.35 10.29
N THR A 168 20.79 -14.49 9.58
CA THR A 168 19.60 -15.23 9.98
C THR A 168 19.65 -16.66 9.43
N PRO A 169 18.83 -17.60 9.95
CA PRO A 169 18.73 -18.95 9.40
C PRO A 169 18.41 -18.97 7.90
N TYR A 170 17.65 -17.97 7.41
CA TYR A 170 17.38 -17.78 6.00
C TYR A 170 18.67 -17.66 5.17
N PHE A 171 19.65 -16.84 5.58
CA PHE A 171 20.88 -16.68 4.80
C PHE A 171 21.68 -17.98 4.71
N ILE A 172 21.72 -18.77 5.79
CA ILE A 172 22.42 -20.06 5.81
C ILE A 172 21.82 -21.01 4.77
N ASP A 173 20.49 -21.17 4.81
CA ASP A 173 19.75 -22.02 3.86
C ASP A 173 19.87 -21.52 2.42
N PHE A 174 19.76 -20.20 2.23
CA PHE A 174 19.89 -19.56 0.93
C PHE A 174 21.24 -19.89 0.26
N PHE A 175 22.35 -19.73 0.98
CA PHE A 175 23.68 -19.98 0.44
C PHE A 175 24.00 -21.46 0.23
N ASN A 176 23.44 -22.35 1.06
CA ASN A 176 23.52 -23.80 0.84
C ASN A 176 22.86 -24.19 -0.48
N THR A 177 21.76 -23.53 -0.83
CA THR A 177 20.98 -23.82 -2.05
C THR A 177 21.54 -23.14 -3.29
N HIS A 178 21.95 -21.87 -3.19
CA HIS A 178 22.29 -21.04 -4.35
C HIS A 178 23.81 -20.91 -4.61
N GLY A 179 24.64 -21.31 -3.64
CA GLY A 179 26.09 -21.35 -3.76
C GLY A 179 26.80 -20.16 -3.09
N VAL A 180 27.88 -20.47 -2.37
CA VAL A 180 28.62 -19.52 -1.52
C VAL A 180 29.58 -18.62 -2.31
N THR A 181 30.00 -19.01 -3.52
CA THR A 181 31.04 -18.29 -4.28
C THR A 181 30.49 -17.13 -5.13
N ARG A 182 29.18 -17.02 -5.26
CA ARG A 182 28.50 -16.01 -6.07
C ARG A 182 28.30 -14.70 -5.30
N THR A 183 28.19 -13.61 -6.05
CA THR A 183 27.90 -12.28 -5.48
C THR A 183 26.41 -12.00 -5.52
N TYR A 184 25.85 -11.64 -4.36
CA TYR A 184 24.43 -11.34 -4.19
C TYR A 184 24.21 -9.95 -3.62
N ARG A 185 23.07 -9.35 -4.01
CA ARG A 185 22.50 -8.15 -3.43
C ARG A 185 21.15 -8.49 -2.82
N PHE A 186 20.99 -8.17 -1.55
CA PHE A 186 19.78 -8.36 -0.81
C PHE A 186 19.20 -6.99 -0.47
N THR A 187 17.91 -6.80 -0.73
CA THR A 187 17.18 -5.59 -0.37
C THR A 187 15.93 -6.00 0.40
N GLU A 188 15.71 -5.39 1.56
CA GLU A 188 14.50 -5.56 2.36
C GLU A 188 13.90 -4.20 2.70
N GLU A 189 12.59 -4.09 2.56
CA GLU A 189 11.79 -2.92 2.87
C GLU A 189 10.74 -3.31 3.89
N ARG A 190 10.52 -2.47 4.92
CA ARG A 190 9.67 -2.82 6.07
C ARG A 190 8.86 -1.65 6.60
N ILE A 191 7.66 -1.96 7.08
CA ILE A 191 6.87 -1.12 7.99
C ILE A 191 6.95 -1.76 9.36
N ASN A 192 7.50 -1.06 10.34
CA ASN A 192 7.66 -1.60 11.69
C ASN A 192 6.44 -1.28 12.55
N ARG A 193 6.30 -2.04 13.64
CA ARG A 193 5.33 -1.69 14.68
C ARG A 193 5.68 -0.32 15.26
N GLY A 194 4.67 0.54 15.41
CA GLY A 194 4.84 1.88 15.94
C GLY A 194 5.15 2.95 14.89
N ASP A 195 5.34 2.57 13.63
CA ASP A 195 5.51 3.56 12.56
C ASP A 195 4.21 4.33 12.32
N PRO A 196 4.29 5.65 12.03
CA PRO A 196 3.15 6.36 11.49
C PRO A 196 2.79 5.76 10.14
N VAL A 197 1.51 5.49 9.92
CA VAL A 197 1.03 4.94 8.66
C VAL A 197 -0.14 5.76 8.14
N TYR A 198 -0.05 6.07 6.85
CA TYR A 198 -1.08 6.72 6.06
C TYR A 198 -1.67 5.67 5.12
N VAL A 199 -2.99 5.54 5.10
CA VAL A 199 -3.70 4.58 4.27
C VAL A 199 -4.81 5.29 3.50
N LEU A 200 -4.80 5.10 2.18
CA LEU A 200 -5.84 5.55 1.27
C LEU A 200 -6.40 4.31 0.59
N GLY A 201 -7.68 3.99 0.79
CA GLY A 201 -8.27 2.74 0.30
C GLY A 201 -9.76 2.57 0.56
N MET A 202 -10.30 1.39 0.27
CA MET A 202 -11.71 1.08 0.44
C MET A 202 -11.97 0.47 1.82
N LEU A 203 -12.64 1.23 2.69
CA LEU A 203 -13.12 0.78 3.99
C LEU A 203 -14.42 0.00 3.84
N ARG A 204 -14.42 -1.22 4.37
CA ARG A 204 -15.58 -2.12 4.44
C ARG A 204 -15.69 -2.68 5.85
N ASN A 205 -16.91 -2.84 6.34
CA ASN A 205 -17.16 -3.58 7.56
C ASN A 205 -17.31 -5.07 7.22
N LEU A 206 -16.36 -5.89 7.65
CA LEU A 206 -16.48 -7.34 7.59
C LEU A 206 -17.45 -7.78 8.69
N ARG A 207 -18.71 -7.97 8.29
CA ARG A 207 -19.75 -8.49 9.18
C ARG A 207 -19.63 -10.01 9.25
N SER A 208 -19.72 -10.59 10.44
CA SER A 208 -19.88 -12.05 10.65
C SER A 208 -21.23 -12.61 10.17
N HIS A 209 -21.91 -11.99 9.19
CA HIS A 209 -23.24 -12.42 8.75
C HIS A 209 -23.24 -13.69 7.88
N ASP A 210 -22.13 -14.09 7.29
CA ASP A 210 -22.11 -15.25 6.39
C ASP A 210 -22.26 -16.61 7.13
N ASN A 211 -22.18 -16.63 8.47
CA ASN A 211 -22.28 -17.84 9.28
C ASN A 211 -23.46 -17.88 10.27
N LEU A 212 -24.37 -16.88 10.28
CA LEU A 212 -25.52 -16.94 11.18
C LEU A 212 -26.65 -17.78 10.55
N PRO A 213 -27.12 -18.86 11.20
CA PRO A 213 -28.23 -19.65 10.70
C PRO A 213 -29.48 -18.76 10.55
N THR A 214 -30.21 -18.92 9.45
CA THR A 214 -31.48 -18.22 9.19
C THR A 214 -32.44 -18.42 10.36
N ILE A 215 -33.36 -17.46 10.58
CA ILE A 215 -34.36 -17.51 11.68
C ILE A 215 -35.07 -18.87 11.69
N ASP A 216 -35.44 -19.37 10.52
CA ASP A 216 -36.13 -20.66 10.35
C ASP A 216 -35.27 -21.87 10.69
N THR A 217 -33.95 -21.79 10.53
CA THR A 217 -33.00 -22.83 10.94
C THR A 217 -32.87 -22.85 12.45
N ARG A 218 -32.81 -21.69 13.10
CA ARG A 218 -32.74 -21.59 14.57
C ARG A 218 -34.03 -22.02 15.26
N ILE A 219 -35.19 -21.66 14.70
CA ILE A 219 -36.50 -22.13 15.18
C ILE A 219 -36.56 -23.67 15.13
N ARG A 220 -36.08 -24.29 14.05
CA ARG A 220 -36.05 -25.76 13.92
C ARG A 220 -35.15 -26.42 14.95
N GLU A 221 -33.99 -25.85 15.23
CA GLU A 221 -33.07 -26.34 16.26
C GLU A 221 -33.67 -26.26 17.66
N LEU A 222 -34.23 -25.09 18.03
CA LEU A 222 -34.89 -24.90 19.33
C LEU A 222 -36.06 -25.87 19.51
N LEU A 223 -36.90 -26.05 18.49
CA LEU A 223 -37.99 -27.01 18.53
C LEU A 223 -37.48 -28.47 18.64
N ARG A 224 -36.32 -28.80 18.04
CA ARG A 224 -35.71 -30.13 18.18
C ARG A 224 -35.17 -30.37 19.59
N GLU A 225 -34.49 -29.37 20.15
CA GLU A 225 -33.95 -29.42 21.52
C GLU A 225 -35.07 -29.55 22.56
N TRP A 226 -36.16 -28.81 22.39
CA TRP A 226 -37.31 -28.88 23.30
C TRP A 226 -38.08 -30.19 23.16
N LYS A 227 -38.14 -30.77 21.95
CA LYS A 227 -38.69 -32.11 21.73
C LYS A 227 -37.85 -33.21 22.38
N GLN A 228 -36.53 -33.04 22.46
CA GLN A 228 -35.65 -33.98 23.17
C GLN A 228 -35.83 -33.86 24.70
N ASN A 229 -36.14 -32.66 25.20
CA ASN A 229 -36.41 -32.39 26.60
C ASN A 229 -37.91 -32.31 26.94
N GLN A 230 -38.66 -33.40 26.68
CA GLN A 230 -40.11 -33.45 26.89
C GLN A 230 -40.55 -33.05 28.32
N GLY A 231 -39.74 -33.32 29.35
CA GLY A 231 -40.05 -32.94 30.73
C GLY A 231 -40.17 -31.43 30.95
N ARG A 232 -39.19 -30.65 30.46
CA ARG A 232 -39.21 -29.18 30.57
C ARG A 232 -40.29 -28.53 29.69
N LEU A 233 -40.60 -29.16 28.56
CA LEU A 233 -41.65 -28.66 27.67
C LEU A 233 -43.04 -28.81 28.33
N ARG A 234 -43.28 -29.92 29.04
CA ARG A 234 -44.50 -30.13 29.83
C ARG A 234 -44.60 -29.12 30.97
N GLU A 235 -43.55 -28.96 31.78
CA GLU A 235 -43.56 -27.98 32.90
C GLU A 235 -43.86 -26.54 32.46
N ARG A 236 -43.49 -26.15 31.23
CA ARG A 236 -43.68 -24.79 30.73
C ARG A 236 -44.98 -24.55 29.95
N PHE A 237 -45.54 -25.58 29.32
CA PHE A 237 -46.61 -25.41 28.33
C PHE A 237 -47.82 -26.34 28.52
N ASP A 238 -47.75 -27.34 29.42
CA ASP A 238 -48.88 -28.18 29.85
C ASP A 238 -49.71 -27.39 30.88
N LEU A 239 -50.72 -26.66 30.41
CA LEU A 239 -51.53 -25.74 31.22
C LEU A 239 -52.64 -26.46 31.97
N ASP A 240 -53.10 -27.59 31.44
CA ASP A 240 -54.18 -28.40 32.03
C ASP A 240 -53.67 -29.62 32.81
N GLN A 241 -52.34 -29.81 32.88
CA GLN A 241 -51.62 -30.85 33.62
C GLN A 241 -52.02 -32.28 33.22
N ASN A 242 -52.48 -32.46 31.98
CA ASN A 242 -52.97 -33.75 31.50
C ASN A 242 -51.82 -34.67 31.03
N GLY A 243 -50.57 -34.18 31.00
CA GLY A 243 -49.38 -34.93 30.61
C GLY A 243 -49.18 -35.07 29.10
N LYS A 244 -50.02 -34.43 28.27
CA LYS A 244 -50.02 -34.46 26.80
C LYS A 244 -50.19 -33.04 26.24
N ILE A 245 -49.21 -32.58 25.47
CA ILE A 245 -49.27 -31.26 24.85
C ILE A 245 -50.24 -31.29 23.67
N ASP A 246 -51.35 -30.56 23.80
CA ASP A 246 -52.36 -30.44 22.76
C ASP A 246 -51.96 -29.44 21.66
N GLU A 247 -52.78 -29.32 20.60
CA GLU A 247 -52.48 -28.44 19.45
C GLU A 247 -52.41 -26.94 19.82
N ARG A 248 -53.15 -26.50 20.83
CA ARG A 248 -53.18 -25.10 21.29
C ARG A 248 -51.96 -24.78 22.14
N GLU A 249 -51.57 -25.68 23.03
CA GLU A 249 -50.35 -25.61 23.81
C GLU A 249 -49.09 -25.68 22.91
N TRP A 250 -49.19 -26.46 21.82
CA TRP A 250 -48.14 -26.52 20.80
C TRP A 250 -47.97 -25.21 20.02
N LEU A 251 -49.07 -24.53 19.72
CA LEU A 251 -49.06 -23.20 19.10
C LEU A 251 -48.37 -22.17 20.02
N LEU A 252 -48.63 -22.23 21.33
CA LEU A 252 -47.98 -21.37 22.33
C LEU A 252 -46.47 -21.64 22.42
N ALA A 253 -46.06 -22.90 22.42
CA ALA A 253 -44.64 -23.28 22.39
C ALA A 253 -43.95 -22.76 21.12
N ARG A 254 -44.58 -22.84 19.96
CA ARG A 254 -44.02 -22.33 18.69
C ARG A 254 -43.88 -20.80 18.68
N GLN A 255 -44.84 -20.08 19.24
CA GLN A 255 -44.75 -18.62 19.40
C GLN A 255 -43.65 -18.22 20.40
N ALA A 256 -43.49 -18.97 21.49
CA ALA A 256 -42.39 -18.77 22.43
C ALA A 256 -41.02 -19.02 21.78
N ALA A 257 -40.86 -20.12 21.04
CA ALA A 257 -39.64 -20.44 20.30
C ALA A 257 -39.28 -19.35 19.29
N ARG A 258 -40.28 -18.79 18.60
CA ARG A 258 -40.07 -17.68 17.66
C ARG A 258 -39.56 -16.42 18.35
N ARG A 259 -40.20 -15.99 19.45
CA ARG A 259 -39.76 -14.82 20.22
C ARG A 259 -38.36 -14.99 20.80
N GLU A 260 -38.03 -16.21 21.23
CA GLU A 260 -36.71 -16.54 21.78
C GLU A 260 -35.64 -16.60 20.68
N ALA A 261 -35.97 -17.11 19.49
CA ALA A 261 -35.10 -17.06 18.32
C ALA A 261 -34.86 -15.62 17.85
N GLU A 262 -35.91 -14.79 17.81
CA GLU A 262 -35.82 -13.37 17.44
C GLU A 262 -35.00 -12.57 18.46
N ARG A 263 -35.13 -12.83 19.77
CA ARG A 263 -34.29 -12.21 20.81
C ARG A 263 -32.83 -12.64 20.72
N ALA A 264 -32.57 -13.95 20.63
CA ALA A 264 -31.22 -14.47 20.48
C ALA A 264 -30.54 -13.95 19.21
N GLN A 265 -31.32 -13.74 18.13
CA GLN A 265 -30.81 -13.15 16.91
C GLN A 265 -30.61 -11.64 17.03
N ALA A 266 -31.47 -10.90 17.75
CA ALA A 266 -31.24 -9.50 18.06
C ALA A 266 -30.00 -9.30 18.94
N GLU A 267 -29.77 -10.18 19.92
CA GLU A 267 -28.58 -10.22 20.76
C GLU A 267 -27.32 -10.57 19.97
N ALA A 268 -27.37 -11.61 19.12
CA ALA A 268 -26.27 -11.97 18.21
C ALA A 268 -26.01 -10.87 17.17
N THR A 269 -27.07 -10.21 16.67
CA THR A 269 -26.96 -9.07 15.76
C THR A 269 -26.26 -7.92 16.47
N ASN A 270 -26.69 -7.56 17.69
CA ASN A 270 -26.07 -6.50 18.50
C ASN A 270 -24.61 -6.79 18.88
N GLN A 271 -24.26 -8.04 19.20
CA GLN A 271 -22.86 -8.45 19.42
C GLN A 271 -22.05 -8.44 18.11
N SER A 272 -22.68 -8.74 16.97
CA SER A 272 -22.06 -8.66 15.63
C SER A 272 -22.02 -7.25 15.02
N VAL A 273 -22.60 -6.24 15.66
CA VAL A 273 -22.46 -4.82 15.27
C VAL A 273 -21.00 -4.38 15.34
N GLU A 274 -20.16 -5.02 16.16
CA GLU A 274 -18.70 -4.87 16.17
C GLU A 274 -18.01 -5.72 15.08
N GLY A 275 -18.52 -5.69 13.84
CA GLY A 275 -17.78 -6.24 12.70
C GLY A 275 -16.42 -5.54 12.55
N ILE A 276 -15.38 -6.28 12.15
CA ILE A 276 -14.05 -5.70 11.96
C ILE A 276 -14.08 -4.79 10.74
N ASN A 277 -13.77 -3.51 10.93
CA ASN A 277 -13.53 -2.61 9.82
C ASN A 277 -12.21 -2.99 9.14
N LEU A 278 -12.26 -3.24 7.83
CA LEU A 278 -11.10 -3.58 6.99
C LEU A 278 -10.96 -2.56 5.85
N VAL A 279 -9.75 -2.04 5.68
CA VAL A 279 -9.35 -1.31 4.48
C VAL A 279 -8.66 -2.27 3.52
N SER A 280 -9.12 -2.28 2.27
CA SER A 280 -8.60 -3.15 1.20
C SER A 280 -8.61 -2.42 -0.15
N ASP A 281 -8.11 -3.10 -1.18
CA ASP A 281 -8.08 -2.62 -2.55
C ASP A 281 -9.51 -2.24 -3.04
N PRO A 282 -9.72 -0.99 -3.54
CA PRO A 282 -10.99 -0.56 -4.12
C PRO A 282 -11.40 -1.35 -5.39
N ARG A 283 -10.50 -2.10 -6.02
CA ARG A 283 -10.71 -2.80 -7.31
C ARG A 283 -11.15 -1.87 -8.44
N ASP A 284 -10.70 -0.61 -8.38
CA ASP A 284 -10.97 0.44 -9.36
C ASP A 284 -9.66 1.15 -9.69
N ASP A 285 -9.21 1.05 -10.94
CA ASP A 285 -7.96 1.64 -11.43
C ASP A 285 -7.90 3.17 -11.28
N ARG A 286 -9.05 3.84 -11.15
CA ARG A 286 -9.11 5.30 -10.96
C ARG A 286 -8.85 5.71 -9.52
N ARG A 287 -8.94 4.79 -8.56
CA ARG A 287 -8.78 5.05 -7.12
C ARG A 287 -7.53 4.34 -6.64
N PRO A 288 -6.41 5.05 -6.42
CA PRO A 288 -5.18 4.41 -5.99
C PRO A 288 -5.34 3.79 -4.60
N TYR A 289 -4.83 2.58 -4.44
CA TYR A 289 -4.65 1.99 -3.12
C TYR A 289 -3.23 2.26 -2.63
N LEU A 290 -3.08 3.04 -1.56
CA LEU A 290 -1.77 3.49 -1.07
C LEU A 290 -1.65 3.23 0.43
N ILE A 291 -0.54 2.59 0.82
CA ILE A 291 -0.11 2.45 2.21
C ILE A 291 1.28 3.07 2.31
N SER A 292 1.47 4.00 3.24
CA SER A 292 2.74 4.69 3.40
C SER A 292 3.12 4.76 4.88
N ALA A 293 4.34 4.35 5.20
CA ALA A 293 4.93 4.51 6.54
C ALA A 293 5.55 5.91 6.77
N PHE A 294 5.10 6.89 5.98
CA PHE A 294 5.42 8.30 6.09
C PHE A 294 4.11 9.07 6.28
N THR A 295 4.17 10.13 7.09
CA THR A 295 3.03 11.05 7.27
C THR A 295 2.71 11.78 5.97
N GLN A 296 1.48 12.28 5.80
CA GLN A 296 1.10 13.10 4.64
C GLN A 296 2.09 14.25 4.40
N ALA A 297 2.57 14.90 5.47
CA ALA A 297 3.54 15.99 5.40
C ALA A 297 4.91 15.56 4.83
N GLU A 298 5.43 14.40 5.25
CA GLU A 298 6.70 13.86 4.77
C GLU A 298 6.61 13.43 3.29
N LEU A 299 5.50 12.78 2.91
CA LEU A 299 5.21 12.40 1.52
C LEU A 299 5.18 13.62 0.59
N LEU A 300 4.51 14.69 1.02
CA LEU A 300 4.45 15.94 0.27
C LEU A 300 5.82 16.60 0.16
N ALA A 301 6.64 16.58 1.22
CA ALA A 301 7.97 17.17 1.20
C ALA A 301 8.91 16.46 0.19
N GLN A 302 8.87 15.13 0.12
CA GLN A 302 9.70 14.37 -0.82
C GLN A 302 9.22 14.55 -2.28
N ARG A 303 7.90 14.51 -2.52
CA ARG A 303 7.34 14.69 -3.87
C ARG A 303 7.47 16.12 -4.40
N ARG A 304 7.49 17.14 -3.53
CA ARG A 304 7.72 18.54 -3.92
C ARG A 304 9.07 18.75 -4.60
N ARG A 305 10.14 18.05 -4.20
CA ARG A 305 11.46 18.19 -4.85
C ARG A 305 11.45 17.70 -6.29
N GLY A 306 10.85 16.53 -6.53
CA GLY A 306 10.69 15.98 -7.88
C GLY A 306 9.85 16.91 -8.77
N PHE A 307 8.75 17.43 -8.22
CA PHE A 307 7.96 18.47 -8.88
C PHE A 307 8.82 19.69 -9.24
N TRP A 308 9.54 20.28 -8.28
CA TRP A 308 10.38 21.46 -8.54
C TRP A 308 11.48 21.19 -9.57
N ILE A 309 12.14 20.03 -9.54
CA ILE A 309 13.14 19.66 -10.55
C ILE A 309 12.49 19.59 -11.94
N SER A 310 11.35 18.91 -12.06
CA SER A 310 10.63 18.79 -13.34
C SER A 310 10.09 20.12 -13.86
N ALA A 311 9.61 20.99 -12.96
CA ALA A 311 9.13 22.32 -13.28
C ALA A 311 10.28 23.23 -13.72
N VAL A 312 11.42 23.22 -13.01
CA VAL A 312 12.63 23.96 -13.39
C VAL A 312 13.12 23.48 -14.75
N LEU A 313 13.16 22.16 -15.00
CA LEU A 313 13.54 21.62 -16.31
C LEU A 313 12.62 22.14 -17.42
N PHE A 314 11.30 22.12 -17.21
CA PHE A 314 10.33 22.66 -18.16
C PHE A 314 10.57 24.13 -18.48
N PHE A 315 10.69 24.98 -17.45
CA PHE A 315 10.88 26.41 -17.64
C PHE A 315 12.25 26.75 -18.23
N VAL A 316 13.33 26.16 -17.74
CA VAL A 316 14.68 26.43 -18.23
C VAL A 316 14.85 25.94 -19.66
N ALA A 317 14.43 24.71 -19.98
CA ALA A 317 14.52 24.20 -21.34
C ALA A 317 13.65 25.01 -22.31
N GLY A 318 12.44 25.42 -21.89
CA GLY A 318 11.57 26.28 -22.68
C GLY A 318 12.15 27.68 -22.94
N VAL A 319 12.70 28.33 -21.89
CA VAL A 319 13.33 29.66 -22.02
C VAL A 319 14.55 29.60 -22.90
N VAL A 320 15.44 28.61 -22.72
CA VAL A 320 16.65 28.44 -23.54
C VAL A 320 16.29 28.15 -24.99
N ALA A 321 15.33 27.26 -25.25
CA ALA A 321 14.87 26.98 -26.62
C ALA A 321 14.29 28.23 -27.31
N THR A 322 13.47 29.00 -26.58
CA THR A 322 12.86 30.24 -27.10
C THR A 322 13.92 31.31 -27.36
N TRP A 323 14.90 31.46 -26.46
CA TRP A 323 16.02 32.41 -26.62
C TRP A 323 16.90 32.06 -27.81
N LEU A 324 17.27 30.78 -27.98
CA LEU A 324 18.03 30.29 -29.14
C LEU A 324 17.25 30.50 -30.46
N TYR A 325 15.95 30.25 -30.45
CA TYR A 325 15.09 30.49 -31.60
C TYR A 325 15.02 31.98 -31.98
N GLN A 326 14.79 32.86 -30.99
CA GLN A 326 14.71 34.30 -31.22
C GLN A 326 16.02 34.87 -31.75
N LEU A 327 17.15 34.53 -31.15
CA LEU A 327 18.48 35.01 -31.56
C LEU A 327 18.85 34.66 -32.99
N ARG A 328 18.41 33.48 -33.47
CA ARG A 328 18.83 32.97 -34.78
C ARG A 328 17.84 33.22 -35.90
N PHE A 329 16.54 33.15 -35.60
CA PHE A 329 15.48 33.15 -36.63
C PHE A 329 14.53 34.34 -36.55
N ALA A 330 14.40 35.01 -35.39
CA ALA A 330 13.49 36.15 -35.23
C ALA A 330 14.20 37.52 -35.19
N GLY A 331 15.48 37.56 -34.81
CA GLY A 331 16.30 38.79 -34.73
C GLY A 331 17.09 39.12 -36.00
N GLY A 332 16.55 38.75 -37.17
CA GLY A 332 17.11 39.10 -38.48
C GLY A 332 16.98 40.58 -38.82
#